data_AF-A0A844FI70-F1
#
_entry.id   AF-A0A844FI70-F1
#
_cell.length_a   1.000
_cell.length_b   1.000
_cell.length_c   1.000
_cell.angle_alpha   90.00
_cell.angle_beta   90.00
_cell.angle_gamma   90.00
#
_symmetry.space_group_name_H-M   'P 1'
#
loop_
_entity.id
_entity.type
_entity.pdbx_description
1 polymer ?
#
loop_
_entity_poly.entity_id
_entity_poly.type
_entity_poly.pdbx_seq_one_letter_code
_entity_poly.pdbx_strand_id
1 'polypeptide(L)'
;MCKEKEILNVTKEGFTIKSVDLVDIINKFRKEEGGKAELKHSDFMKKIRKELEVLESLGLEGQGNFSSANYRDKQGKTRDCFELNRDGMLQMLNSESTYCRYKTIEYINELENALNNLTKKNYSLRMYNLTRLFLRVYPMEYESIAKEIVEYHANLPKKLRMDKRHKKMDKTEYKQFVRDKLVQALELIQEDIDNKDIVSIRLYAKELIIKLKNGQIETTNRSTAQILSNRERELNRLNPSLKEMYCVQYHPFTWNSAIKNGRRTWAYNNWINNFPADEVPDREMWEIDYGVNFNKPIKIFLRYINMPRFDMDNLSKSFIDMLFNEYRGVYHVDDSIVHALDEKTIGHCDNYEDGRVYFFLQNMSDEEIKNIKC
;
A
#
# COMPACT_ATOMS: atom_id res chain seq x y z
N MET A 1 17.15 -10.05 30.29
CA MET A 1 17.10 -10.10 28.81
C MET A 1 17.26 -8.70 28.16
N CYS A 2 18.00 -7.75 28.75
CA CYS A 2 17.96 -6.32 28.35
C CYS A 2 19.32 -5.58 28.35
N LYS A 3 20.42 -6.15 27.83
CA LYS A 3 21.67 -5.37 27.58
C LYS A 3 22.27 -5.55 26.19
N GLU A 4 22.00 -6.67 25.52
CA GLU A 4 22.55 -6.94 24.18
C GLU A 4 21.94 -6.06 23.06
N LYS A 5 20.82 -5.37 23.33
CA LYS A 5 20.06 -4.60 22.32
C LYS A 5 20.53 -3.15 22.09
N GLU A 6 21.52 -2.64 22.84
CA GLU A 6 22.03 -1.26 22.74
C GLU A 6 23.53 -1.18 22.34
N ILE A 7 24.10 -2.27 21.82
CA ILE A 7 25.53 -2.35 21.50
C ILE A 7 25.89 -1.64 20.19
N LEU A 8 24.96 -1.61 19.22
CA LEU A 8 25.17 -1.00 17.91
C LEU A 8 24.35 0.28 17.79
N ASN A 9 25.00 1.35 17.35
CA ASN A 9 24.37 2.59 16.96
C ASN A 9 24.03 2.55 15.46
N VAL A 10 22.82 2.99 15.10
CA VAL A 10 22.40 3.12 13.69
C VAL A 10 22.71 4.52 13.22
N THR A 11 23.50 4.64 12.14
CA THR A 11 23.77 5.90 11.45
C THR A 11 23.18 5.87 10.04
N LYS A 12 23.25 7.00 9.31
CA LYS A 12 22.80 7.05 7.90
C LYS A 12 23.67 6.21 6.96
N GLU A 13 24.91 5.93 7.36
CA GLU A 13 25.93 5.27 6.53
C GLU A 13 26.13 3.79 6.88
N GLY A 14 25.45 3.30 7.93
CA GLY A 14 25.54 1.92 8.38
C GLY A 14 25.30 1.80 9.88
N PHE A 15 25.96 0.85 10.52
CA PHE A 15 25.98 0.73 11.97
C PHE A 15 27.39 0.98 12.49
N THR A 16 27.45 1.52 13.70
CA THR A 16 28.70 1.81 14.41
C THR A 16 28.68 1.15 15.77
N ILE A 17 29.86 0.83 16.30
CA ILE A 17 30.04 0.31 17.65
C ILE A 17 31.01 1.20 18.41
N LYS A 18 30.78 1.44 19.71
CA LYS A 18 31.80 2.11 20.51
C LYS A 18 32.93 1.13 20.80
N SER A 19 34.15 1.65 20.77
CA SER A 19 35.38 0.92 21.10
C SER A 19 35.33 0.19 22.45
N VAL A 20 34.55 0.67 23.42
CA VAL A 20 34.35 -0.01 24.71
C VAL A 20 33.54 -1.30 24.53
N ASP A 21 32.45 -1.24 23.78
CA ASP A 21 31.56 -2.39 23.55
C ASP A 21 32.24 -3.43 22.65
N LEU A 22 33.01 -2.99 21.66
CA LEU A 22 33.80 -3.88 20.82
C LEU A 22 34.86 -4.65 21.62
N VAL A 23 35.50 -4.00 22.61
CA VAL A 23 36.45 -4.66 23.51
C VAL A 23 35.78 -5.72 24.36
N ASP A 24 34.56 -5.46 24.85
CA ASP A 24 33.79 -6.45 25.61
C ASP A 24 33.48 -7.70 24.76
N ILE A 25 33.12 -7.52 23.48
CA ILE A 25 32.90 -8.63 22.54
C ILE A 25 34.20 -9.40 22.28
N ILE A 26 35.31 -8.71 22.02
CA ILE A 26 36.62 -9.35 21.78
C ILE A 26 37.03 -10.16 23.03
N ASN A 27 36.86 -9.60 24.22
CA ASN A 27 37.24 -10.26 25.46
C ASN A 27 36.39 -11.48 25.78
N LYS A 28 35.10 -11.48 25.41
CA LYS A 28 34.25 -12.68 25.46
C LYS A 28 34.91 -13.83 24.69
N PHE A 29 35.32 -13.59 23.45
CA PHE A 29 35.90 -14.65 22.61
C PHE A 29 37.36 -15.00 22.95
N ARG A 30 38.16 -14.06 23.47
CA ARG A 30 39.50 -14.38 24.03
C ARG A 30 39.42 -15.31 25.22
N LYS A 31 38.41 -15.12 26.06
CA LYS A 31 38.15 -16.00 27.22
C LYS A 31 37.69 -17.39 26.77
N GLU A 32 36.86 -17.47 25.73
CA GLU A 32 36.43 -18.74 25.14
C GLU A 32 37.58 -19.51 24.46
N GLU A 33 38.47 -18.82 23.73
CA GLU A 33 39.62 -19.44 23.06
C GLU A 33 40.62 -20.04 24.06
N GLY A 34 40.84 -19.35 25.19
CA GLY A 34 41.90 -19.66 26.13
C GLY A 34 43.29 -19.28 25.57
N GLY A 35 44.12 -18.63 26.38
CA GLY A 35 45.52 -18.34 26.02
C GLY A 35 45.84 -16.88 25.64
N LYS A 36 44.87 -15.96 25.68
CA LYS A 36 45.14 -14.51 25.59
C LYS A 36 44.70 -13.77 26.85
N ALA A 37 45.52 -12.80 27.25
CA ALA A 37 45.17 -11.86 28.31
C ALA A 37 44.00 -10.96 27.88
N GLU A 38 43.23 -10.49 28.86
CA GLU A 38 42.14 -9.54 28.66
C GLU A 38 42.66 -8.24 28.01
N LEU A 39 41.99 -7.81 26.95
CA LEU A 39 42.25 -6.55 26.28
C LEU A 39 41.65 -5.41 27.10
N LYS A 40 42.49 -4.52 27.63
CA LYS A 40 41.99 -3.30 28.27
C LYS A 40 41.54 -2.29 27.21
N HIS A 41 40.45 -1.58 27.48
CA HIS A 41 39.97 -0.50 26.60
C HIS A 41 41.05 0.56 26.34
N SER A 42 41.86 0.90 27.35
CA SER A 42 42.99 1.82 27.19
C SER A 42 44.02 1.37 26.16
N ASP A 43 44.29 0.07 26.08
CA ASP A 43 45.27 -0.49 25.13
C ASP A 43 44.66 -0.60 23.74
N PHE A 44 43.36 -0.88 23.65
CA PHE A 44 42.62 -0.81 22.39
C PHE A 44 42.60 0.61 21.81
N MET A 45 42.38 1.63 22.64
CA MET A 45 42.46 3.04 22.23
C MET A 45 43.84 3.43 21.70
N LYS A 46 44.93 2.91 22.30
CA LYS A 46 46.30 3.10 21.77
C LYS A 46 46.45 2.47 20.39
N LYS A 47 45.90 1.28 20.17
CA LYS A 47 45.92 0.62 18.86
C LYS A 47 45.22 1.47 17.80
N ILE A 48 44.03 2.02 18.10
CA ILE A 48 43.28 2.86 17.15
C ILE A 48 44.07 4.13 16.80
N ARG A 49 44.65 4.81 17.80
CA ARG A 49 45.46 6.02 17.55
C ARG A 49 46.67 5.73 16.67
N LYS A 50 47.36 4.62 16.93
CA LYS A 50 48.48 4.17 16.10
C LYS A 50 48.05 3.86 14.66
N GLU A 51 46.89 3.25 14.48
CA GLU A 51 46.34 2.97 13.13
C GLU A 51 46.07 4.29 12.38
N LEU A 52 45.44 5.26 13.03
CA LEU A 52 45.18 6.59 12.46
C LEU A 52 46.48 7.32 12.09
N GLU A 53 47.50 7.30 12.96
CA GLU A 53 48.82 7.89 12.70
C GLU A 53 49.49 7.23 11.47
N VAL A 54 49.38 5.90 11.33
CA VAL A 54 49.93 5.18 10.18
C VAL A 54 49.18 5.54 8.89
N LEU A 55 47.86 5.60 8.92
CA LEU A 55 47.05 5.98 7.76
C LEU A 55 47.39 7.41 7.29
N GLU A 56 47.51 8.35 8.22
CA GLU A 56 47.94 9.72 7.94
C GLU A 56 49.34 9.76 7.32
N SER A 57 50.28 8.99 7.85
CA SER A 57 51.65 8.91 7.31
C SER A 57 51.73 8.37 5.87
N LEU A 58 50.73 7.57 5.47
CA LEU A 58 50.61 6.99 4.13
C LEU A 58 49.77 7.85 3.18
N GLY A 59 49.26 9.00 3.62
CA GLY A 59 48.36 9.84 2.83
C GLY A 59 46.99 9.20 2.58
N LEU A 60 46.58 8.26 3.43
CA LEU A 60 45.28 7.59 3.34
C LEU A 60 44.29 8.25 4.31
N GLU A 61 43.13 8.67 3.82
CA GLU A 61 42.06 9.23 4.66
C GLU A 61 41.39 8.13 5.50
N GLY A 62 41.93 7.85 6.69
CA GLY A 62 41.40 6.87 7.63
C GLY A 62 40.23 7.35 8.52
N GLN A 63 39.91 8.64 8.48
CA GLN A 63 39.02 9.29 9.45
C GLN A 63 37.55 8.84 9.36
N GLY A 64 37.11 8.31 8.20
CA GLY A 64 35.75 7.79 8.05
C GLY A 64 35.47 6.50 8.84
N ASN A 65 36.51 5.76 9.22
CA ASN A 65 36.38 4.47 9.91
C ASN A 65 36.33 4.58 11.44
N PHE A 66 36.85 5.70 11.97
CA PHE A 66 37.01 5.93 13.40
C PHE A 66 36.60 7.38 13.74
N SER A 67 35.50 7.53 14.45
CA SER A 67 34.99 8.83 14.90
C SER A 67 35.22 9.02 16.39
N SER A 68 35.65 10.22 16.80
CA SER A 68 35.77 10.57 18.22
C SER A 68 34.39 10.57 18.88
N ALA A 69 34.25 9.87 20.01
CA ALA A 69 32.98 9.73 20.73
C ALA A 69 33.20 9.63 22.24
N ASN A 70 32.11 9.67 23.02
CA ASN A 70 32.16 9.54 24.47
C ASN A 70 31.17 8.47 24.99
N TYR A 71 31.44 7.92 26.18
CA TYR A 71 30.52 7.06 26.91
C TYR A 71 30.49 7.41 28.41
N ARG A 72 29.41 7.04 29.10
CA ARG A 72 29.33 7.15 30.56
C ARG A 72 29.80 5.84 31.19
N ASP A 73 30.77 5.91 32.09
CA ASP A 73 31.24 4.75 32.82
C ASP A 73 30.25 4.33 33.93
N LYS A 74 30.54 3.22 34.62
CA LYS A 74 29.72 2.70 35.72
C LYS A 74 29.57 3.68 36.89
N GLN A 75 30.42 4.70 36.96
CA GLN A 75 30.41 5.76 37.98
C GLN A 75 29.68 7.02 37.46
N GLY A 76 29.10 6.96 36.26
CA GLY A 76 28.40 8.07 35.62
C GLY A 76 29.31 9.13 35.00
N LYS A 77 30.64 8.93 35.01
CA LYS A 77 31.60 9.88 34.46
C LYS A 77 31.75 9.69 32.95
N THR A 78 31.79 10.79 32.22
CA THR A 78 32.07 10.78 30.78
C THR A 78 33.52 10.42 30.50
N ARG A 79 33.74 9.46 29.60
CA ARG A 79 35.04 8.98 29.15
C ARG A 79 35.12 9.00 27.62
N ASP A 80 36.29 9.33 27.11
CA ASP A 80 36.55 9.36 25.67
C ASP A 80 36.66 7.95 25.11
N CYS A 81 36.18 7.77 23.89
CA CYS A 81 36.23 6.54 23.14
C CYS A 81 36.22 6.83 21.62
N PHE A 82 36.41 5.81 20.80
CA PHE A 82 36.08 5.89 19.38
C PHE A 82 34.77 5.17 19.10
N GLU A 83 34.08 5.65 18.08
CA GLU A 83 32.97 4.97 17.41
C GLU A 83 33.47 4.46 16.06
N LEU A 84 33.30 3.16 15.82
CA LEU A 84 33.89 2.45 14.68
C LEU A 84 32.79 1.98 13.73
N ASN A 85 32.97 2.24 12.43
CA ASN A 85 32.17 1.61 11.39
C ASN A 85 32.65 0.18 11.13
N ARG A 86 31.98 -0.54 10.21
CA ARG A 86 32.29 -1.94 9.88
C ARG A 86 33.74 -2.15 9.44
N ASP A 87 34.27 -1.27 8.62
CA ASP A 87 35.64 -1.39 8.11
C ASP A 87 36.66 -1.10 9.21
N GLY A 88 36.41 -0.11 10.07
CA GLY A 88 37.20 0.16 11.27
C GLY A 88 37.22 -1.03 12.23
N MET A 89 36.07 -1.70 12.44
CA MET A 89 36.03 -2.94 13.22
C MET A 89 36.93 -4.02 12.62
N LEU A 90 36.81 -4.28 11.32
CA LEU A 90 37.59 -5.31 10.63
C LEU A 90 39.10 -5.01 10.67
N GLN A 91 39.49 -3.74 10.48
CA GLN A 91 40.86 -3.27 10.60
C GLN A 91 41.43 -3.61 11.99
N MET A 92 40.70 -3.31 13.06
CA MET A 92 41.15 -3.58 14.42
C MET A 92 41.22 -5.08 14.75
N LEU A 93 40.32 -5.88 14.20
CA LEU A 93 40.27 -7.33 14.39
C LEU A 93 41.41 -8.09 13.69
N ASN A 94 42.13 -7.45 12.75
CA ASN A 94 43.36 -8.03 12.19
C ASN A 94 44.43 -8.28 13.26
N SER A 95 44.41 -7.52 14.36
CA SER A 95 45.32 -7.71 15.50
C SER A 95 44.92 -8.85 16.45
N GLU A 96 43.78 -9.50 16.21
CA GLU A 96 43.27 -10.61 17.00
C GLU A 96 43.63 -11.99 16.39
N SER A 97 43.45 -13.06 17.17
CA SER A 97 43.67 -14.44 16.72
C SER A 97 42.61 -14.83 15.70
N THR A 98 42.89 -15.85 14.89
CA THR A 98 41.95 -16.34 13.87
C THR A 98 40.59 -16.70 14.47
N TYR A 99 40.58 -17.39 15.62
CA TYR A 99 39.34 -17.76 16.32
C TYR A 99 38.58 -16.52 16.81
N CYS A 100 39.23 -15.63 17.58
CA CYS A 100 38.60 -14.41 18.09
C CYS A 100 38.06 -13.54 16.97
N ARG A 101 38.82 -13.37 15.89
CA ARG A 101 38.42 -12.61 14.71
C ARG A 101 37.16 -13.21 14.07
N TYR A 102 37.17 -14.52 13.80
CA TYR A 102 36.04 -15.21 13.20
C TYR A 102 34.77 -15.08 14.04
N LYS A 103 34.86 -15.38 15.34
CA LYS A 103 33.73 -15.31 16.27
C LYS A 103 33.20 -13.90 16.49
N THR A 104 34.08 -12.91 16.54
CA THR A 104 33.65 -11.51 16.67
C THR A 104 32.90 -11.05 15.42
N ILE A 105 33.38 -11.42 14.22
CA ILE A 105 32.69 -11.10 12.96
C ILE A 105 31.32 -11.80 12.88
N GLU A 106 31.26 -13.09 13.25
CA GLU A 106 30.01 -13.85 13.31
C GLU A 106 28.98 -13.15 14.19
N TYR A 107 29.37 -12.78 15.41
CA TYR A 107 28.51 -12.07 16.36
C TYR A 107 28.07 -10.69 15.87
N ILE A 108 28.97 -9.92 15.26
CA ILE A 108 28.62 -8.61 14.67
C ILE A 108 27.62 -8.79 13.53
N ASN A 109 27.76 -9.81 12.69
CA ASN A 109 26.82 -10.10 11.61
C ASN A 109 25.43 -10.50 12.14
N GLU A 110 25.36 -11.27 13.22
CA GLU A 110 24.10 -11.61 13.88
C GLU A 110 23.40 -10.36 14.44
N LEU A 111 24.15 -9.48 15.10
CA LEU A 111 23.63 -8.21 15.61
C LEU A 111 23.17 -7.28 14.48
N GLU A 112 23.93 -7.18 13.40
CA GLU A 112 23.58 -6.41 12.20
C GLU A 112 22.31 -6.96 11.54
N ASN A 113 22.17 -8.28 11.43
CA ASN A 113 20.97 -8.92 10.89
C ASN A 113 19.75 -8.69 11.79
N ALA A 114 19.90 -8.82 13.11
CA ALA A 114 18.83 -8.54 14.07
C ALA A 114 18.41 -7.06 13.99
N LEU A 115 19.37 -6.15 13.89
CA LEU A 115 19.13 -4.72 13.75
C LEU A 115 18.47 -4.37 12.41
N ASN A 116 18.94 -4.93 11.30
CA ASN A 116 18.33 -4.78 9.98
C ASN A 116 16.91 -5.31 9.93
N ASN A 117 16.61 -6.41 10.64
CA ASN A 117 15.25 -6.92 10.76
C ASN A 117 14.37 -6.01 11.62
N LEU A 118 14.91 -5.43 12.70
CA LEU A 118 14.21 -4.44 13.54
C LEU A 118 14.00 -3.10 12.84
N THR A 119 14.98 -2.60 12.08
CA THR A 119 14.86 -1.36 11.29
C THR A 119 13.95 -1.58 10.10
N LYS A 120 13.99 -2.73 9.42
CA LYS A 120 12.98 -3.09 8.41
C LYS A 120 11.59 -3.15 9.02
N LYS A 121 11.41 -3.75 10.20
CA LYS A 121 10.11 -3.85 10.89
C LYS A 121 9.61 -2.50 11.39
N ASN A 122 10.48 -1.62 11.89
CA ASN A 122 10.11 -0.28 12.34
C ASN A 122 9.97 0.72 11.18
N TYR A 123 10.78 0.62 10.13
CA TYR A 123 10.61 1.41 8.90
C TYR A 123 9.35 0.99 8.19
N SER A 124 9.07 -0.31 8.03
CA SER A 124 7.79 -0.78 7.49
C SER A 124 6.63 -0.36 8.37
N LEU A 125 6.72 -0.41 9.72
CA LEU A 125 5.64 0.05 10.59
C LEU A 125 5.46 1.59 10.57
N ARG A 126 6.55 2.35 10.48
CA ARG A 126 6.53 3.83 10.43
C ARG A 126 6.12 4.34 9.05
N MET A 127 6.57 3.68 7.99
CA MET A 127 6.11 3.86 6.61
C MET A 127 4.66 3.47 6.50
N TYR A 128 4.25 2.31 7.03
CA TYR A 128 2.86 1.89 7.09
C TYR A 128 1.98 2.88 7.85
N ASN A 129 2.43 3.40 9.00
CA ASN A 129 1.69 4.43 9.74
C ASN A 129 1.68 5.79 9.04
N LEU A 130 2.76 6.18 8.35
CA LEU A 130 2.83 7.37 7.50
C LEU A 130 1.93 7.23 6.29
N THR A 131 1.96 6.08 5.60
CA THR A 131 1.08 5.68 4.51
C THR A 131 -0.37 5.66 4.98
N ARG A 132 -0.67 5.13 6.18
CA ARG A 132 -2.01 5.16 6.79
C ARG A 132 -2.45 6.59 7.17
N LEU A 133 -1.53 7.47 7.57
CA LEU A 133 -1.82 8.89 7.84
C LEU A 133 -2.04 9.69 6.55
N PHE A 134 -1.17 9.51 5.56
CA PHE A 134 -1.27 10.14 4.23
C PHE A 134 -2.56 9.69 3.51
N LEU A 135 -2.91 8.40 3.61
CA LEU A 135 -4.13 7.84 3.01
C LEU A 135 -5.41 8.21 3.76
N ARG A 136 -5.32 8.61 5.05
CA ARG A 136 -6.43 9.23 5.78
C ARG A 136 -6.62 10.71 5.47
N VAL A 137 -5.60 11.38 4.94
CA VAL A 137 -5.60 12.83 4.80
C VAL A 137 -5.80 13.26 3.34
N TYR A 138 -5.30 12.54 2.32
CA TYR A 138 -5.51 12.92 0.90
C TYR A 138 -5.48 11.75 -0.12
N PRO A 139 -6.63 11.16 -0.49
CA PRO A 139 -6.76 10.22 -1.62
C PRO A 139 -6.52 10.86 -3.00
N MET A 140 -6.74 12.16 -3.13
CA MET A 140 -6.66 12.92 -4.39
C MET A 140 -5.24 13.19 -4.91
N GLU A 141 -4.18 12.95 -4.12
CA GLU A 141 -2.81 13.36 -4.47
C GLU A 141 -2.02 12.30 -5.27
N TYR A 142 -2.41 11.02 -5.26
CA TYR A 142 -1.61 9.94 -5.84
C TYR A 142 -1.57 9.92 -7.37
N GLU A 143 -2.69 10.19 -8.04
CA GLU A 143 -2.73 10.31 -9.50
C GLU A 143 -1.91 11.53 -9.97
N SER A 144 -1.98 12.64 -9.22
CA SER A 144 -1.17 13.84 -9.47
C SER A 144 0.33 13.55 -9.29
N ILE A 145 0.71 12.88 -8.19
CA ILE A 145 2.10 12.50 -7.91
C ILE A 145 2.63 11.53 -8.98
N ALA A 146 1.85 10.52 -9.38
CA ALA A 146 2.25 9.59 -10.44
C ALA A 146 2.46 10.33 -11.78
N LYS A 147 1.59 11.29 -12.09
CA LYS A 147 1.71 12.13 -13.28
C LYS A 147 2.96 13.02 -13.22
N GLU A 148 3.21 13.67 -12.09
CA GLU A 148 4.40 14.49 -11.86
C GLU A 148 5.70 13.68 -11.98
N ILE A 149 5.75 12.47 -11.43
CA ILE A 149 6.91 11.58 -11.57
C ILE A 149 7.15 11.24 -13.05
N VAL A 150 6.10 10.86 -13.78
CA VAL A 150 6.22 10.53 -15.21
C VAL A 150 6.64 11.75 -16.03
N GLU A 151 6.11 12.94 -15.75
CA GLU A 151 6.48 14.19 -16.43
C GLU A 151 7.90 14.64 -16.12
N TYR A 152 8.30 14.60 -14.84
CA TYR A 152 9.64 14.90 -14.39
C TYR A 152 10.67 14.00 -15.08
N HIS A 153 10.45 12.68 -15.06
CA HIS A 153 11.37 11.74 -15.70
C HIS A 153 11.34 11.82 -17.23
N ALA A 154 10.20 12.07 -17.86
CA ALA A 154 10.12 12.24 -19.32
C ALA A 154 10.94 13.44 -19.79
N ASN A 155 11.02 14.51 -19.00
CA ASN A 155 11.78 15.71 -19.32
C ASN A 155 13.20 15.73 -18.74
N LEU A 156 13.60 14.67 -18.03
CA LEU A 156 14.93 14.55 -17.44
C LEU A 156 16.02 14.41 -18.52
N PRO A 157 17.03 15.32 -18.55
CA PRO A 157 18.15 15.23 -19.47
C PRO A 157 18.87 13.88 -19.41
N LYS A 158 19.21 13.29 -20.56
CA LYS A 158 19.85 11.96 -20.66
C LYS A 158 21.08 11.82 -19.74
N LYS A 159 21.87 12.89 -19.59
CA LYS A 159 23.09 12.90 -18.74
C LYS A 159 22.80 12.64 -17.25
N LEU A 160 21.62 13.03 -16.76
CA LEU A 160 21.18 12.92 -15.36
C LEU A 160 20.49 11.60 -15.05
N ARG A 161 20.28 10.71 -16.04
CA ARG A 161 19.70 9.39 -15.81
C ARG A 161 20.75 8.49 -15.14
N MET A 162 20.36 7.84 -14.03
CA MET A 162 21.29 7.10 -13.16
C MET A 162 21.93 5.87 -13.82
N ASP A 163 21.21 5.15 -14.68
CA ASP A 163 21.71 3.94 -15.36
C ASP A 163 22.23 4.27 -16.78
N LYS A 164 23.39 3.71 -17.16
CA LYS A 164 23.96 3.79 -18.51
C LYS A 164 23.00 3.29 -19.59
N ARG A 165 22.12 2.33 -19.28
CA ARG A 165 21.07 1.82 -20.19
C ARG A 165 19.99 2.86 -20.45
N HIS A 166 19.58 3.60 -19.42
CA HIS A 166 18.58 4.67 -19.53
C HIS A 166 19.06 5.87 -20.36
N LYS A 167 20.38 6.09 -20.40
CA LYS A 167 21.00 7.14 -21.25
C LYS A 167 20.85 6.81 -22.74
N LYS A 168 20.81 5.52 -23.11
CA LYS A 168 20.68 5.05 -24.49
C LYS A 168 19.23 5.05 -24.98
N MET A 169 18.26 4.88 -24.08
CA MET A 169 16.83 4.93 -24.41
C MET A 169 16.40 6.27 -25.00
N ASP A 170 15.48 6.23 -25.96
CA ASP A 170 14.80 7.43 -26.43
C ASP A 170 13.81 7.97 -25.37
N LYS A 171 13.15 9.10 -25.65
CA LYS A 171 12.24 9.75 -24.69
C LYS A 171 11.02 8.88 -24.39
N THR A 172 10.52 8.15 -25.38
CA THR A 172 9.31 7.31 -25.29
C THR A 172 9.63 6.01 -24.56
N GLU A 173 10.72 5.33 -24.93
CA GLU A 173 11.21 4.13 -24.26
C GLU A 173 11.47 4.38 -22.77
N TYR A 174 12.12 5.50 -22.44
CA TYR A 174 12.38 5.85 -21.06
C TYR A 174 11.11 6.19 -20.28
N LYS A 175 10.13 6.84 -20.91
CA LYS A 175 8.82 7.13 -20.30
C LYS A 175 8.06 5.84 -19.98
N GLN A 176 8.10 4.84 -20.87
CA GLN A 176 7.48 3.53 -20.62
C GLN A 176 8.19 2.76 -19.50
N PHE A 177 9.52 2.76 -19.49
CA PHE A 177 10.29 2.16 -18.41
C PHE A 177 9.92 2.72 -17.02
N VAL A 178 9.70 4.04 -16.93
CA VAL A 178 9.28 4.70 -15.67
C VAL A 178 7.86 4.28 -15.27
N ARG A 179 6.93 4.18 -16.24
CA ARG A 179 5.58 3.66 -15.99
C ARG A 179 5.59 2.22 -15.51
N ASP A 180 6.38 1.35 -16.13
CA ASP A 180 6.52 -0.06 -15.72
C ASP A 180 7.06 -0.18 -14.29
N LYS A 181 7.99 0.70 -13.89
CA LYS A 181 8.52 0.72 -12.54
C LYS A 181 7.50 1.20 -11.50
N LEU A 182 6.66 2.17 -11.85
CA LEU A 182 5.54 2.60 -11.01
C LEU A 182 4.50 1.50 -10.86
N VAL A 183 4.16 0.80 -11.94
CA VAL A 183 3.24 -0.36 -11.91
C VAL A 183 3.78 -1.46 -11.00
N GLN A 184 5.06 -1.84 -11.13
CA GLN A 184 5.68 -2.85 -10.26
C GLN A 184 5.62 -2.45 -8.77
N ALA A 185 5.86 -1.19 -8.46
CA ALA A 185 5.77 -0.70 -7.08
C ALA A 185 4.34 -0.76 -6.52
N LEU A 186 3.33 -0.47 -7.37
CA LEU A 186 1.92 -0.55 -6.99
C LEU A 186 1.42 -2.00 -6.86
N GLU A 187 1.91 -2.91 -7.71
CA GLU A 187 1.60 -4.36 -7.63
C GLU A 187 2.14 -4.97 -6.33
N LEU A 188 3.34 -4.58 -5.89
CA LEU A 188 3.88 -4.97 -4.57
C LEU A 188 3.01 -4.48 -3.39
N ILE A 189 2.37 -3.32 -3.54
CA ILE A 189 1.42 -2.80 -2.54
C ILE A 189 0.11 -3.61 -2.54
N GLN A 190 -0.29 -4.19 -3.69
CA GLN A 190 -1.46 -5.07 -3.77
C GLN A 190 -1.24 -6.45 -3.16
N GLU A 191 -0.02 -6.99 -3.26
CA GLU A 191 0.33 -8.34 -2.78
C GLU A 191 0.55 -8.43 -1.26
N ASP A 192 0.55 -7.30 -0.54
CA ASP A 192 0.69 -7.27 0.92
C ASP A 192 -0.64 -7.69 1.61
N ILE A 193 -0.84 -9.01 1.71
CA ILE A 193 -2.10 -9.69 2.06
C ILE A 193 -2.45 -9.60 3.55
N ASP A 194 -1.47 -9.44 4.45
CA ASP A 194 -1.65 -9.64 5.90
C ASP A 194 -2.34 -8.50 6.65
N ASN A 195 -2.75 -7.44 5.93
CA ASN A 195 -3.34 -6.26 6.55
C ASN A 195 -4.80 -6.07 6.15
N LYS A 196 -5.71 -6.64 6.95
CA LYS A 196 -7.17 -6.65 6.72
C LYS A 196 -7.82 -5.25 6.70
N ASP A 197 -7.13 -4.21 7.17
CA ASP A 197 -7.64 -2.83 7.21
C ASP A 197 -7.42 -2.03 5.90
N ILE A 198 -6.97 -2.67 4.80
CA ILE A 198 -6.47 -1.98 3.59
C ILE A 198 -7.31 -2.27 2.33
N VAL A 199 -8.63 -2.39 2.44
CA VAL A 199 -9.47 -2.65 1.25
C VAL A 199 -9.42 -1.47 0.25
N SER A 200 -9.46 -0.23 0.74
CA SER A 200 -9.49 0.99 -0.09
C SER A 200 -8.18 1.26 -0.84
N ILE A 201 -7.02 0.94 -0.26
CA ILE A 201 -5.71 1.18 -0.90
C ILE A 201 -5.44 0.13 -1.98
N ARG A 202 -5.90 -1.12 -1.78
CA ARG A 202 -5.82 -2.18 -2.80
C ARG A 202 -6.69 -1.85 -4.02
N LEU A 203 -7.90 -1.33 -3.78
CA LEU A 203 -8.81 -0.85 -4.83
C LEU A 203 -8.19 0.32 -5.61
N TYR A 204 -7.66 1.32 -4.92
CA TYR A 204 -7.05 2.50 -5.56
C TYR A 204 -5.76 2.15 -6.32
N ALA A 205 -4.88 1.32 -5.75
CA ALA A 205 -3.69 0.83 -6.44
C ALA A 205 -4.06 0.07 -7.72
N LYS A 206 -5.16 -0.70 -7.69
CA LYS A 206 -5.68 -1.43 -8.86
C LYS A 206 -6.12 -0.48 -9.96
N GLU A 207 -6.86 0.56 -9.59
CA GLU A 207 -7.33 1.57 -10.54
C GLU A 207 -6.16 2.33 -11.18
N LEU A 208 -5.15 2.70 -10.39
CA LEU A 208 -3.96 3.40 -10.88
C LEU A 208 -3.09 2.51 -11.79
N ILE A 209 -2.96 1.22 -11.47
CA ILE A 209 -2.30 0.23 -12.35
C ILE A 209 -3.00 0.15 -13.71
N ILE A 210 -4.35 0.12 -13.72
CA ILE A 210 -5.15 0.09 -14.95
C ILE A 210 -4.92 1.36 -15.77
N LYS A 211 -4.97 2.55 -15.15
CA LYS A 211 -4.71 3.84 -15.83
C LYS A 211 -3.31 3.91 -16.44
N LEU A 212 -2.28 3.47 -15.71
CA LEU A 212 -0.89 3.46 -16.18
C LEU A 212 -0.67 2.47 -17.35
N LYS A 213 -1.23 1.26 -17.27
CA LYS A 213 -1.20 0.25 -18.34
C LYS A 213 -1.97 0.72 -19.58
N ASN A 214 -3.11 1.38 -19.42
CA ASN A 214 -3.86 1.96 -20.54
C ASN A 214 -3.07 3.08 -21.23
N GLY A 215 -2.41 3.96 -20.46
CA GLY A 215 -1.51 4.96 -21.02
C GLY A 215 -0.31 4.36 -21.77
N GLN A 216 0.17 3.17 -21.38
CA GLN A 216 1.22 2.42 -22.07
C GLN A 216 0.73 1.89 -23.44
N ILE A 217 -0.52 1.41 -23.50
CA ILE A 217 -1.19 0.92 -24.71
C ILE A 217 -1.47 2.07 -25.70
N GLU A 218 -1.97 3.22 -25.22
CA GLU A 218 -2.18 4.44 -26.03
C GLU A 218 -0.89 4.94 -26.69
N THR A 219 0.26 4.76 -26.03
CA THR A 219 1.56 5.23 -26.52
C THR A 219 2.18 4.28 -27.54
N THR A 220 1.79 3.00 -27.56
CA THR A 220 2.36 1.94 -28.43
C THR A 220 1.53 1.64 -29.68
N ASN A 221 0.21 1.91 -29.68
CA ASN A 221 -0.65 1.77 -30.87
C ASN A 221 -1.76 2.84 -30.88
N ARG A 222 -1.38 4.09 -31.18
CA ARG A 222 -2.26 5.29 -31.07
C ARG A 222 -3.63 5.18 -31.74
N SER A 223 -3.78 4.44 -32.84
CA SER A 223 -5.06 4.32 -33.56
C SER A 223 -5.96 3.23 -32.99
N THR A 224 -5.43 2.01 -32.83
CA THR A 224 -6.21 0.84 -32.37
C THR A 224 -6.51 0.89 -30.87
N ALA A 225 -5.59 1.43 -30.07
CA ALA A 225 -5.76 1.60 -28.62
C ALA A 225 -6.81 2.64 -28.26
N GLN A 226 -6.85 3.76 -29.00
CA GLN A 226 -7.86 4.79 -28.80
C GLN A 226 -9.25 4.26 -29.16
N ILE A 227 -9.36 3.50 -30.25
CA ILE A 227 -10.63 2.88 -30.67
C ILE A 227 -11.08 1.81 -29.67
N LEU A 228 -10.16 0.97 -29.17
CA LEU A 228 -10.49 -0.05 -28.17
C LEU A 228 -10.80 0.56 -26.80
N SER A 229 -10.02 1.52 -26.31
CA SER A 229 -10.25 2.20 -25.04
C SER A 229 -11.53 3.04 -25.06
N ASN A 230 -11.86 3.65 -26.20
CA ASN A 230 -13.12 4.37 -26.36
C ASN A 230 -14.29 3.37 -26.42
N ARG A 231 -14.17 2.25 -27.16
CA ARG A 231 -15.19 1.20 -27.21
C ARG A 231 -15.36 0.47 -25.88
N GLU A 232 -14.30 0.30 -25.11
CA GLU A 232 -14.29 -0.36 -23.79
C GLU A 232 -14.81 0.59 -22.70
N ARG A 233 -14.51 1.90 -22.78
CA ARG A 233 -15.18 2.93 -21.96
C ARG A 233 -16.66 3.08 -22.30
N GLU A 234 -17.04 2.96 -23.58
CA GLU A 234 -18.45 2.90 -24.00
C GLU A 234 -19.11 1.62 -23.49
N LEU A 235 -18.47 0.46 -23.61
CA LEU A 235 -18.97 -0.83 -23.12
C LEU A 235 -19.13 -0.86 -21.59
N ASN A 236 -18.16 -0.35 -20.83
CA ASN A 236 -18.24 -0.31 -19.36
C ASN A 236 -19.25 0.73 -18.85
N ARG A 237 -19.48 1.83 -19.60
CA ARG A 237 -20.60 2.76 -19.34
C ARG A 237 -21.96 2.14 -19.68
N LEU A 238 -22.00 1.17 -20.58
CA LEU A 238 -23.22 0.49 -20.97
C LEU A 238 -23.53 -0.70 -20.05
N ASN A 239 -22.52 -1.36 -19.46
CA ASN A 239 -22.70 -2.52 -18.58
C ASN A 239 -21.50 -2.72 -17.60
N PRO A 240 -21.60 -2.33 -16.32
CA PRO A 240 -20.51 -2.47 -15.34
C PRO A 240 -20.21 -3.94 -15.06
N SER A 241 -18.92 -4.27 -14.87
CA SER A 241 -18.52 -5.63 -14.52
C SER A 241 -18.86 -5.94 -13.05
N LEU A 242 -19.10 -7.21 -12.71
CA LEU A 242 -19.46 -7.61 -11.32
C LEU A 242 -18.42 -7.16 -10.28
N LYS A 243 -17.15 -6.97 -10.68
CA LYS A 243 -16.06 -6.50 -9.81
C LYS A 243 -16.13 -5.01 -9.47
N GLU A 244 -16.87 -4.23 -10.25
CA GLU A 244 -17.07 -2.79 -10.08
C GLU A 244 -18.39 -2.48 -9.35
N MET A 245 -19.26 -3.49 -9.18
CA MET A 245 -20.53 -3.35 -8.48
C MET A 245 -20.36 -3.58 -6.98
N TYR A 246 -21.14 -2.86 -6.16
CA TYR A 246 -21.19 -3.07 -4.73
C TYR A 246 -22.05 -4.27 -4.38
N CYS A 247 -21.53 -5.15 -3.53
CA CYS A 247 -22.23 -6.33 -3.07
C CYS A 247 -22.86 -6.07 -1.70
N VAL A 248 -24.18 -6.18 -1.64
CA VAL A 248 -24.96 -6.25 -0.42
C VAL A 248 -25.22 -7.73 -0.11
N GLN A 249 -24.83 -8.16 1.08
CA GLN A 249 -25.16 -9.46 1.63
C GLN A 249 -26.69 -9.51 1.82
N TYR A 250 -27.30 -10.68 1.61
CA TYR A 250 -28.75 -10.89 1.61
C TYR A 250 -29.47 -10.29 0.39
N HIS A 251 -30.36 -11.07 -0.22
CA HIS A 251 -31.22 -10.62 -1.32
C HIS A 251 -32.63 -10.30 -0.79
N PRO A 252 -33.45 -9.38 -1.34
CA PRO A 252 -34.80 -9.12 -0.80
C PRO A 252 -35.70 -10.37 -0.77
N PHE A 253 -36.64 -10.49 0.17
CA PHE A 253 -37.47 -11.71 0.36
C PHE A 253 -38.93 -11.56 -0.13
N THR A 254 -39.24 -10.60 -0.99
CA THR A 254 -40.63 -10.26 -1.32
C THR A 254 -41.25 -11.23 -2.34
N TRP A 255 -41.83 -12.33 -1.82
CA TRP A 255 -42.57 -13.33 -2.61
C TRP A 255 -43.87 -12.80 -3.25
N ASN A 256 -44.41 -11.70 -2.72
CA ASN A 256 -45.63 -11.05 -3.18
C ASN A 256 -45.43 -9.53 -3.21
N SER A 257 -46.34 -8.81 -3.87
CA SER A 257 -46.35 -7.34 -3.89
C SER A 257 -46.09 -6.74 -2.50
N ALA A 258 -45.27 -5.69 -2.44
CA ALA A 258 -44.92 -4.98 -1.21
C ALA A 258 -46.17 -4.53 -0.41
N ILE A 259 -47.30 -4.37 -1.11
CA ILE A 259 -48.61 -4.01 -0.56
C ILE A 259 -49.62 -5.13 -0.87
N LYS A 260 -50.39 -5.54 0.14
CA LYS A 260 -51.56 -6.42 0.00
C LYS A 260 -52.73 -5.79 0.75
N ASN A 261 -53.89 -5.61 0.09
CA ASN A 261 -55.07 -4.95 0.65
C ASN A 261 -54.78 -3.55 1.23
N GLY A 262 -53.95 -2.75 0.55
CA GLY A 262 -53.59 -1.39 0.99
C GLY A 262 -52.64 -1.34 2.19
N ARG A 263 -52.10 -2.48 2.66
CA ARG A 263 -51.13 -2.52 3.76
C ARG A 263 -49.83 -3.17 3.32
N ARG A 264 -48.71 -2.70 3.89
CA ARG A 264 -47.39 -3.32 3.71
C ARG A 264 -47.44 -4.78 4.18
N THR A 265 -46.88 -5.68 3.38
CA THR A 265 -46.78 -7.09 3.77
C THR A 265 -45.78 -7.27 4.90
N TRP A 266 -45.94 -8.33 5.69
CA TRP A 266 -44.99 -8.67 6.75
C TRP A 266 -43.58 -8.87 6.19
N ALA A 267 -43.45 -9.55 5.05
CA ALA A 267 -42.17 -9.78 4.39
C ALA A 267 -41.45 -8.47 4.02
N TYR A 268 -42.20 -7.48 3.51
CA TYR A 268 -41.65 -6.18 3.16
C TYR A 268 -41.27 -5.35 4.40
N ASN A 269 -42.07 -5.38 5.47
CA ASN A 269 -41.67 -4.75 6.74
C ASN A 269 -40.43 -5.43 7.36
N ASN A 270 -40.32 -6.75 7.24
CA ASN A 270 -39.15 -7.49 7.70
C ASN A 270 -37.90 -7.10 6.90
N TRP A 271 -38.03 -6.92 5.59
CA TRP A 271 -36.96 -6.42 4.74
C TRP A 271 -36.51 -5.02 5.15
N ILE A 272 -37.45 -4.09 5.38
CA ILE A 272 -37.14 -2.73 5.84
C ILE A 272 -36.35 -2.74 7.15
N ASN A 273 -36.79 -3.55 8.12
CA ASN A 273 -36.19 -3.57 9.45
C ASN A 273 -34.81 -4.23 9.51
N ASN A 274 -34.50 -5.10 8.54
CA ASN A 274 -33.25 -5.87 8.49
C ASN A 274 -32.40 -5.49 7.26
N PHE A 275 -32.70 -4.36 6.62
CA PHE A 275 -31.92 -3.91 5.48
C PHE A 275 -30.49 -3.58 5.93
N PRO A 276 -29.45 -4.18 5.33
CA PRO A 276 -28.04 -3.96 5.69
C PRO A 276 -27.55 -2.60 5.16
N ALA A 277 -28.09 -1.51 5.71
CA ALA A 277 -27.79 -0.15 5.28
C ALA A 277 -26.29 0.21 5.42
N ASP A 278 -25.58 -0.45 6.33
CA ASP A 278 -24.14 -0.29 6.57
C ASP A 278 -23.26 -0.88 5.47
N GLU A 279 -23.80 -1.78 4.64
CA GLU A 279 -23.11 -2.35 3.48
C GLU A 279 -23.34 -1.55 2.20
N VAL A 280 -24.27 -0.58 2.25
CA VAL A 280 -24.59 0.31 1.14
C VAL A 280 -23.66 1.53 1.22
N PRO A 281 -22.92 1.86 0.15
CA PRO A 281 -22.14 3.09 0.14
C PRO A 281 -23.04 4.30 0.27
N ASP A 282 -22.60 5.30 1.03
CA ASP A 282 -23.34 6.54 1.21
C ASP A 282 -23.39 7.40 -0.07
N ARG A 283 -24.24 8.43 -0.03
CA ARG A 283 -24.46 9.33 -1.17
C ARG A 283 -23.19 10.09 -1.56
N GLU A 284 -22.40 10.51 -0.58
CA GLU A 284 -21.20 11.31 -0.79
C GLU A 284 -20.15 10.52 -1.59
N MET A 285 -20.01 9.22 -1.30
CA MET A 285 -19.13 8.34 -2.07
C MET A 285 -19.52 8.28 -3.56
N TRP A 286 -20.81 8.14 -3.86
CA TRP A 286 -21.27 8.11 -5.24
C TRP A 286 -21.03 9.42 -5.99
N GLU A 287 -21.22 10.55 -5.31
CA GLU A 287 -20.98 11.89 -5.85
C GLU A 287 -19.49 12.15 -6.11
N ILE A 288 -18.62 11.76 -5.16
CA ILE A 288 -17.17 12.04 -5.22
C ILE A 288 -16.43 11.04 -6.10
N ASP A 289 -16.61 9.73 -5.86
CA ASP A 289 -15.77 8.70 -6.47
C ASP A 289 -16.29 8.30 -7.87
N TYR A 290 -17.60 8.37 -8.08
CA TYR A 290 -18.25 7.93 -9.32
C TYR A 290 -18.89 9.09 -10.10
N GLY A 291 -18.86 10.31 -9.57
CA GLY A 291 -19.42 11.49 -10.23
C GLY A 291 -20.94 11.44 -10.42
N VAL A 292 -21.64 10.61 -9.64
CA VAL A 292 -23.10 10.45 -9.73
C VAL A 292 -23.77 11.70 -9.17
N ASN A 293 -24.60 12.35 -9.96
CA ASN A 293 -25.37 13.51 -9.58
C ASN A 293 -26.81 13.11 -9.26
N PHE A 294 -27.19 13.16 -7.98
CA PHE A 294 -28.54 12.85 -7.49
C PHE A 294 -29.59 13.94 -7.77
N ASN A 295 -29.31 14.88 -8.68
CA ASN A 295 -30.29 15.79 -9.26
C ASN A 295 -30.53 15.52 -10.75
N LYS A 296 -29.93 14.47 -11.30
CA LYS A 296 -30.07 14.05 -12.70
C LYS A 296 -30.62 12.62 -12.78
N PRO A 297 -31.30 12.23 -13.87
CA PRO A 297 -31.77 10.86 -14.06
C PRO A 297 -30.66 9.83 -13.85
N ILE A 298 -30.96 8.79 -13.07
CA ILE A 298 -30.06 7.71 -12.73
C ILE A 298 -30.51 6.41 -13.43
N LYS A 299 -29.54 5.67 -13.96
CA LYS A 299 -29.68 4.26 -14.31
C LYS A 299 -29.06 3.42 -13.20
N ILE A 300 -29.78 2.40 -12.77
CA ILE A 300 -29.30 1.41 -11.81
C ILE A 300 -29.07 0.07 -12.49
N PHE A 301 -27.95 -0.57 -12.17
CA PHE A 301 -27.66 -1.94 -12.55
C PHE A 301 -27.81 -2.84 -11.33
N LEU A 302 -28.54 -3.95 -11.47
CA LEU A 302 -28.77 -4.94 -10.41
C LEU A 302 -28.38 -6.34 -10.91
N ARG A 303 -27.59 -7.06 -10.12
CA ARG A 303 -27.30 -8.49 -10.35
C ARG A 303 -27.65 -9.29 -9.11
N TYR A 304 -28.36 -10.39 -9.31
CA TYR A 304 -28.90 -11.20 -8.22
C TYR A 304 -28.26 -12.58 -8.16
N ILE A 305 -27.88 -12.99 -6.95
CA ILE A 305 -27.87 -14.39 -6.52
C ILE A 305 -29.11 -14.55 -5.65
N ASN A 306 -30.14 -15.23 -6.14
CA ASN A 306 -31.45 -15.30 -5.48
C ASN A 306 -32.05 -16.70 -5.53
N MET A 307 -33.00 -16.99 -4.63
CA MET A 307 -33.74 -18.24 -4.73
C MET A 307 -34.55 -18.29 -6.04
N PRO A 308 -34.58 -19.43 -6.77
CA PRO A 308 -35.23 -19.55 -8.08
C PRO A 308 -36.72 -19.20 -8.11
N ARG A 309 -37.39 -19.24 -6.95
CA ARG A 309 -38.83 -18.99 -6.81
C ARG A 309 -39.21 -17.50 -6.76
N PHE A 310 -38.25 -16.58 -6.69
CA PHE A 310 -38.52 -15.16 -6.54
C PHE A 310 -38.43 -14.42 -7.87
N ASP A 311 -39.37 -13.49 -8.07
CA ASP A 311 -39.45 -12.62 -9.24
C ASP A 311 -38.53 -11.39 -9.07
N MET A 312 -37.72 -11.10 -10.10
CA MET A 312 -36.75 -10.00 -10.09
C MET A 312 -37.42 -8.64 -9.92
N ASP A 313 -38.59 -8.42 -10.53
CA ASP A 313 -39.30 -7.14 -10.44
C ASP A 313 -39.60 -6.75 -8.99
N ASN A 314 -40.00 -7.72 -8.16
CA ASN A 314 -40.29 -7.48 -6.75
C ASN A 314 -39.02 -7.30 -5.92
N LEU A 315 -37.95 -8.01 -6.26
CA LEU A 315 -36.63 -7.81 -5.64
C LEU A 315 -36.11 -6.41 -5.92
N SER A 316 -36.12 -6.01 -7.19
CA SER A 316 -35.63 -4.71 -7.66
C SER A 316 -36.41 -3.56 -7.05
N LYS A 317 -37.75 -3.61 -7.07
CA LYS A 317 -38.60 -2.59 -6.41
C LYS A 317 -38.29 -2.46 -4.92
N SER A 318 -38.16 -3.59 -4.22
CA SER A 318 -37.93 -3.59 -2.77
C SER A 318 -36.52 -3.12 -2.41
N PHE A 319 -35.53 -3.41 -3.26
CA PHE A 319 -34.15 -2.96 -3.08
C PHE A 319 -34.02 -1.47 -3.39
N ILE A 320 -34.58 -1.01 -4.52
CA ILE A 320 -34.58 0.40 -4.94
C ILE A 320 -35.25 1.28 -3.88
N ASP A 321 -36.38 0.88 -3.31
CA ASP A 321 -37.04 1.67 -2.25
C ASP A 321 -36.19 1.78 -0.96
N MET A 322 -35.29 0.83 -0.69
CA MET A 322 -34.35 0.97 0.43
C MET A 322 -33.19 1.92 0.11
N LEU A 323 -32.84 2.07 -1.17
CA LEU A 323 -31.83 3.04 -1.60
C LEU A 323 -32.43 4.45 -1.75
N PHE A 324 -33.54 4.56 -2.47
CA PHE A 324 -34.14 5.80 -2.97
C PHE A 324 -35.54 6.03 -2.39
N ASN A 325 -35.61 6.25 -1.08
CA ASN A 325 -36.82 6.74 -0.46
C ASN A 325 -36.51 8.03 0.31
N GLU A 326 -37.28 9.09 0.04
CA GLU A 326 -37.04 10.42 0.61
C GLU A 326 -36.99 10.40 2.15
N TYR A 327 -37.84 9.59 2.78
CA TYR A 327 -37.98 9.58 4.23
C TYR A 327 -37.13 8.53 4.94
N ARG A 328 -36.88 7.38 4.30
CA ARG A 328 -36.25 6.21 4.96
C ARG A 328 -35.17 5.51 4.17
N GLY A 329 -34.96 5.88 2.91
CA GLY A 329 -33.95 5.25 2.06
C GLY A 329 -32.57 5.78 2.40
N VAL A 330 -31.54 5.00 2.09
CA VAL A 330 -30.13 5.35 2.41
C VAL A 330 -29.73 6.70 1.81
N TYR A 331 -30.21 7.03 0.61
CA TYR A 331 -29.84 8.27 -0.07
C TYR A 331 -30.72 9.46 0.25
N HIS A 332 -31.86 9.26 0.91
CA HIS A 332 -32.86 10.31 1.16
C HIS A 332 -33.25 11.08 -0.11
N VAL A 333 -33.41 10.35 -1.22
CA VAL A 333 -33.86 10.86 -2.53
C VAL A 333 -35.04 10.01 -2.98
N ASP A 334 -36.01 10.63 -3.63
CA ASP A 334 -37.17 9.96 -4.20
C ASP A 334 -36.78 9.00 -5.36
N ASP A 335 -37.41 7.83 -5.44
CA ASP A 335 -37.11 6.80 -6.46
C ASP A 335 -37.48 7.24 -7.88
N SER A 336 -38.25 8.31 -8.06
CA SER A 336 -38.49 8.91 -9.38
C SER A 336 -37.21 9.36 -10.09
N ILE A 337 -36.09 9.51 -9.38
CA ILE A 337 -34.79 9.76 -10.03
C ILE A 337 -34.27 8.57 -10.84
N VAL A 338 -34.69 7.35 -10.50
CA VAL A 338 -34.29 6.12 -11.18
C VAL A 338 -35.15 5.96 -12.45
N HIS A 339 -34.57 6.29 -13.60
CA HIS A 339 -35.27 6.30 -14.89
C HIS A 339 -34.99 5.06 -15.75
N ALA A 340 -33.96 4.29 -15.42
CA ALA A 340 -33.63 3.05 -16.12
C ALA A 340 -33.11 1.99 -15.15
N LEU A 341 -33.54 0.74 -15.38
CA LEU A 341 -33.15 -0.43 -14.62
C LEU A 341 -32.56 -1.48 -15.57
N ASP A 342 -31.36 -1.93 -15.26
CA ASP A 342 -30.73 -3.10 -15.90
C ASP A 342 -30.56 -4.19 -14.85
N GLU A 343 -31.45 -5.18 -14.86
CA GLU A 343 -31.47 -6.26 -13.88
C GLU A 343 -31.17 -7.62 -14.51
N LYS A 344 -30.43 -8.47 -13.79
CA LYS A 344 -30.11 -9.83 -14.24
C LYS A 344 -29.84 -10.78 -13.08
N THR A 345 -30.35 -12.01 -13.17
CA THR A 345 -29.92 -13.10 -12.29
C THR A 345 -28.59 -13.69 -12.79
N ILE A 346 -27.61 -13.79 -11.89
CA ILE A 346 -26.28 -14.34 -12.17
C ILE A 346 -25.99 -15.66 -11.44
N GLY A 347 -26.87 -16.04 -10.49
CA GLY A 347 -26.78 -17.29 -9.77
C GLY A 347 -28.03 -17.54 -8.94
N HIS A 348 -28.12 -18.75 -8.39
CA HIS A 348 -29.20 -19.13 -7.48
C HIS A 348 -28.66 -19.62 -6.15
N CYS A 349 -29.44 -19.43 -5.09
CA CYS A 349 -29.15 -19.90 -3.74
C CYS A 349 -30.33 -20.66 -3.14
N ASP A 350 -30.05 -21.45 -2.10
CA ASP A 350 -31.05 -22.28 -1.43
C ASP A 350 -31.81 -21.53 -0.33
N ASN A 351 -31.27 -20.42 0.16
CA ASN A 351 -31.86 -19.64 1.25
C ASN A 351 -31.57 -18.13 1.10
N TYR A 352 -32.26 -17.33 1.91
CA TYR A 352 -32.16 -15.87 1.90
C TYR A 352 -30.77 -15.35 2.31
N GLU A 353 -30.15 -16.01 3.28
CA GLU A 353 -28.85 -15.67 3.87
C GLU A 353 -27.70 -15.80 2.87
N ASP A 354 -27.85 -16.70 1.91
CA ASP A 354 -26.87 -16.98 0.87
C ASP A 354 -27.04 -16.09 -0.38
N GLY A 355 -28.18 -15.40 -0.52
CA GLY A 355 -28.36 -14.55 -1.69
C GLY A 355 -27.64 -13.22 -1.57
N ARG A 356 -27.38 -12.61 -2.73
CA ARG A 356 -26.55 -11.42 -2.87
C ARG A 356 -27.19 -10.48 -3.87
N VAL A 357 -27.07 -9.18 -3.61
CA VAL A 357 -27.41 -8.15 -4.59
C VAL A 357 -26.14 -7.38 -4.92
N TYR A 358 -25.77 -7.36 -6.18
CA TYR A 358 -24.74 -6.47 -6.69
C TYR A 358 -25.41 -5.28 -7.34
N PHE A 359 -24.97 -4.07 -7.03
CA PHE A 359 -25.55 -2.87 -7.65
C PHE A 359 -24.51 -1.82 -8.04
N PHE A 360 -24.88 -1.00 -9.04
CA PHE A 360 -24.09 0.12 -9.48
C PHE A 360 -25.00 1.26 -9.97
N LEU A 361 -24.62 2.50 -9.67
CA LEU A 361 -25.35 3.70 -10.04
C LEU A 361 -24.59 4.48 -11.10
N GLN A 362 -25.30 5.02 -12.09
CA GLN A 362 -24.73 6.00 -13.01
C GLN A 362 -25.78 7.03 -13.44
N ASN A 363 -25.34 8.26 -13.74
CA ASN A 363 -26.22 9.17 -14.45
C ASN A 363 -26.45 8.71 -15.89
N MET A 364 -27.67 8.92 -16.38
CA MET A 364 -28.01 8.68 -17.78
C MET A 364 -27.39 9.73 -18.69
N SER A 365 -26.99 9.33 -19.89
CA SER A 365 -26.57 10.24 -20.94
C SER A 365 -27.76 10.98 -21.57
N ASP A 366 -27.50 12.14 -22.19
CA ASP A 366 -28.53 12.94 -22.86
C ASP A 366 -29.24 12.19 -23.99
N GLU A 367 -28.56 11.24 -24.65
CA GLU A 367 -29.14 10.36 -25.68
C GLU A 367 -30.07 9.31 -25.07
N GLU A 368 -29.67 8.67 -23.96
CA GLU A 368 -30.53 7.72 -23.25
C GLU A 368 -31.80 8.41 -22.70
N ILE A 369 -31.67 9.64 -22.20
CA ILE A 369 -32.82 10.42 -21.70
C ILE A 369 -33.80 10.75 -22.83
N LYS A 370 -33.31 11.07 -24.03
CA LYS A 370 -34.16 11.33 -25.21
C LYS A 370 -34.93 10.09 -25.64
N ASN A 371 -34.30 8.91 -25.59
CA ASN A 371 -34.92 7.65 -25.99
C ASN A 371 -36.00 7.16 -25.03
N ILE A 372 -36.06 7.65 -23.79
CA ILE A 372 -37.13 7.34 -22.82
C ILE A 372 -38.36 8.25 -23.00
N LYS A 373 -38.17 9.45 -23.58
CA LYS A 373 -39.24 10.45 -23.78
C LYS A 373 -39.97 10.31 -25.13
N CYS A 374 -39.57 9.36 -25.96
CA CYS A 374 -40.27 8.92 -27.17
C CYS A 374 -40.99 7.60 -26.88
#